data_AF-A0A2V7FC23-F1
#
_entry.id   AF-A0A2V7FC23-F1
#
_cell.length_a   1.000
_cell.length_b   1.000
_cell.length_c   1.000
_cell.angle_alpha   90.00
_cell.angle_beta   90.00
_cell.angle_gamma   90.00
#
_symmetry.space_group_name_H-M   'P 1'
#
loop_
_entity.id
_entity.type
_entity.pdbx_description
1 polymer ?
#
loop_
_entity_poly.entity_id
_entity_poly.type
_entity_poly.pdbx_seq_one_letter_code
_entity_poly.pdbx_strand_id
1 'polypeptide(L)'
;VEASDHYRQALQIKPDSAEVHIIWGTALADRGRLAEAGEHYRQALRIKPDHAAAQSNLLNVLRRLGTGKEDAAPSRKGEKNQ
;
A
#
# COMPACT_ATOMS: atom_id res chain seq x y z
N VAL A 1 -17.21 -5.58 4.04
CA VAL A 1 -16.90 -4.19 4.48
C VAL A 1 -15.76 -4.18 5.53
N GLU A 2 -15.17 -5.32 5.90
CA GLU A 2 -14.58 -5.43 7.24
C GLU A 2 -13.11 -5.04 7.45
N ALA A 3 -12.29 -4.79 6.44
CA ALA A 3 -10.88 -4.47 6.73
C ALA A 3 -10.61 -3.01 7.00
N SER A 4 -11.38 -2.09 6.43
CA SER A 4 -11.09 -0.67 6.61
C SER A 4 -11.25 -0.24 8.07
N ASP A 5 -12.22 -0.82 8.80
CA ASP A 5 -12.44 -0.51 10.21
C ASP A 5 -11.43 -1.17 11.15
N HIS A 6 -11.06 -2.43 10.92
CA HIS A 6 -10.18 -3.17 11.84
C HIS A 6 -8.82 -2.52 12.03
N TYR A 7 -8.25 -1.93 11.00
CA TYR A 7 -6.98 -1.22 11.16
C TYR A 7 -7.02 0.30 11.16
N ARG A 8 -8.21 0.90 10.98
CA ARG A 8 -8.50 2.21 11.56
C ARG A 8 -8.45 2.16 13.09
N GLN A 9 -8.94 1.08 13.70
CA GLN A 9 -8.75 0.86 15.14
C GLN A 9 -7.28 0.63 15.53
N ALA A 10 -6.52 -0.14 14.75
CA ALA A 10 -5.08 -0.31 15.01
C ALA A 10 -4.31 1.03 14.94
N LEU A 11 -4.64 1.89 13.98
CA LEU A 11 -4.12 3.26 13.87
C LEU A 11 -4.58 4.17 15.02
N GLN A 12 -5.77 3.95 15.58
CA GLN A 12 -6.23 4.69 16.77
C GLN A 12 -5.52 4.26 18.05
N ILE A 13 -5.12 2.99 18.15
CA ILE A 13 -4.44 2.46 19.35
C ILE A 13 -2.96 2.84 19.35
N LYS A 14 -2.26 2.78 18.20
CA LYS A 14 -0.86 3.20 18.06
C LYS A 14 -0.58 3.83 16.68
N PRO A 15 -0.89 5.11 16.49
CA PRO A 15 -0.66 5.80 15.22
C PRO A 15 0.83 5.95 14.87
N ASP A 16 1.71 5.96 15.88
CA ASP A 16 3.16 6.14 15.71
C ASP A 16 3.97 4.83 15.64
N SER A 17 3.31 3.69 15.41
CA SER A 17 4.03 2.42 15.28
C SER A 17 4.34 2.11 13.83
N ALA A 18 5.63 1.99 13.52
CA ALA A 18 6.10 1.49 12.22
C ALA A 18 5.48 0.13 11.86
N GLU A 19 5.24 -0.76 12.85
CA GLU A 19 4.60 -2.05 12.62
C GLU A 19 3.16 -1.93 12.13
N VAL A 20 2.38 -0.98 12.66
CA VAL A 20 0.99 -0.77 12.23
C VAL A 20 0.94 -0.34 10.77
N HIS A 21 1.83 0.58 10.38
CA HIS A 21 1.98 0.98 8.99
C HIS A 21 2.42 -0.19 8.08
N ILE A 22 3.30 -1.07 8.53
CA ILE A 22 3.68 -2.27 7.78
C ILE A 22 2.49 -3.22 7.62
N ILE A 23 1.79 -3.54 8.69
CA ILE A 23 0.66 -4.47 8.68
C ILE A 23 -0.47 -3.96 7.77
N TRP A 24 -0.77 -2.66 7.84
CA TRP A 24 -1.74 -2.02 6.94
C TRP A 24 -1.26 -2.02 5.48
N GLY A 25 0.00 -1.68 5.25
CA GLY A 25 0.59 -1.70 3.91
C GLY A 25 0.51 -3.09 3.28
N THR A 26 0.76 -4.14 4.05
CA THR A 26 0.68 -5.54 3.59
C THR A 26 -0.75 -5.92 3.23
N ALA A 27 -1.71 -5.56 4.07
CA ALA A 27 -3.11 -5.80 3.77
C ALA A 27 -3.60 -5.09 2.51
N LEU A 28 -3.12 -3.86 2.26
CA LEU A 28 -3.39 -3.13 1.03
C LEU A 28 -2.74 -3.80 -0.18
N ALA A 29 -1.51 -4.28 -0.05
CA ALA A 29 -0.79 -4.98 -1.11
C ALA A 29 -1.47 -6.31 -1.50
N ASP A 30 -2.03 -7.03 -0.53
CA ASP A 30 -2.82 -8.25 -0.75
C ASP A 30 -4.14 -7.96 -1.47
N ARG A 31 -4.70 -6.76 -1.27
CA ARG A 31 -5.88 -6.27 -1.99
C ARG A 31 -5.57 -5.69 -3.38
N GLY A 32 -4.31 -5.72 -3.81
CA GLY A 32 -3.86 -5.11 -5.06
C GLY A 32 -3.78 -3.58 -5.02
N ARG A 33 -4.01 -2.94 -3.85
CA ARG A 33 -3.90 -1.49 -3.65
C ARG A 33 -2.44 -1.09 -3.41
N LEU A 34 -1.60 -1.39 -4.39
CA LEU A 34 -0.15 -1.28 -4.27
C LEU A 34 0.33 0.16 -4.07
N ALA A 35 -0.30 1.14 -4.71
CA ALA A 35 0.07 2.55 -4.56
C ALA A 35 -0.07 3.01 -3.09
N GLU A 36 -1.17 2.64 -2.44
CA GLU A 36 -1.42 3.00 -1.05
C GLU A 36 -0.54 2.19 -0.09
N ALA A 37 -0.32 0.91 -0.38
CA ALA A 37 0.62 0.09 0.38
C ALA A 37 2.02 0.73 0.46
N GLY A 38 2.49 1.27 -0.67
CA GLY A 38 3.77 1.96 -0.76
C GLY A 38 3.88 3.19 0.15
N GLU A 39 2.83 4.00 0.25
CA GLU A 39 2.80 5.15 1.16
C GLU A 39 2.88 4.73 2.62
N HIS A 40 2.15 3.67 3.02
CA HIS A 40 2.23 3.16 4.38
C HIS A 40 3.63 2.61 4.72
N TYR A 41 4.28 1.88 3.80
CA TYR A 41 5.65 1.42 4.04
C TYR A 41 6.66 2.57 4.13
N ARG A 42 6.50 3.63 3.33
CA ARG A 42 7.33 4.85 3.48
C ARG A 42 7.15 5.48 4.84
N GLN A 43 5.91 5.52 5.35
CA GLN A 43 5.66 6.08 6.66
C GLN A 43 6.24 5.23 7.79
N ALA A 44 6.18 3.91 7.67
CA ALA A 44 6.90 3.00 8.57
C ALA A 44 8.42 3.28 8.57
N LEU A 45 9.01 3.55 7.41
CA LEU A 45 10.43 3.89 7.27
C LEU A 45 10.77 5.30 7.76
N ARG A 46 9.82 6.25 7.76
CA ARG A 46 10.03 7.55 8.41
C ARG A 46 10.11 7.42 9.93
N ILE A 47 9.32 6.51 10.51
CA ILE A 47 9.34 6.24 11.95
C ILE A 47 10.57 5.40 12.32
N LYS A 48 10.84 4.33 11.56
CA LYS A 48 11.96 3.42 11.76
C LYS A 48 12.69 3.18 10.43
N PRO A 49 13.69 4.00 10.08
CA PRO A 49 14.40 3.89 8.80
C PRO A 49 15.16 2.58 8.63
N ASP A 50 15.57 1.97 9.74
CA ASP A 50 16.28 0.69 9.78
C ASP A 50 15.33 -0.53 9.83
N HIS A 51 14.08 -0.37 9.41
CA HIS A 51 13.11 -1.47 9.40
C HIS A 51 13.22 -2.29 8.11
N ALA A 52 14.08 -3.32 8.13
CA ALA A 52 14.34 -4.19 6.98
C ALA A 52 13.06 -4.74 6.29
N ALA A 53 12.06 -5.18 7.07
CA ALA A 53 10.79 -5.65 6.50
C ALA A 53 10.02 -4.57 5.72
N ALA A 54 9.99 -3.32 6.21
CA ALA A 54 9.32 -2.23 5.50
C ALA A 54 10.04 -1.87 4.20
N GLN A 55 11.38 -1.89 4.20
CA GLN A 55 12.18 -1.67 2.98
C GLN A 55 11.91 -2.76 1.94
N SER A 56 11.95 -4.04 2.35
CA SER A 56 11.67 -5.18 1.47
C SER A 56 10.25 -5.13 0.89
N ASN A 57 9.25 -4.80 1.73
CA ASN A 57 7.87 -4.70 1.28
C ASN A 57 7.64 -3.50 0.34
N LEU A 58 8.27 -2.35 0.62
CA LEU A 58 8.24 -1.19 -0.27
C LEU A 58 8.86 -1.52 -1.63
N LEU A 59 10.01 -2.18 -1.67
CA LEU A 59 10.65 -2.61 -2.93
C LEU A 59 9.78 -3.58 -3.72
N ASN A 60 9.13 -4.53 -3.04
CA ASN A 60 8.21 -5.47 -3.69
C ASN A 60 7.00 -4.74 -4.30
N VAL A 61 6.40 -3.81 -3.56
CA VAL A 61 5.29 -2.99 -4.04
C VAL A 61 5.71 -2.09 -5.20
N LEU A 62 6.87 -1.43 -5.12
CA LEU A 62 7.39 -0.59 -6.19
C LEU A 62 7.69 -1.40 -7.45
N ARG A 63 8.22 -2.63 -7.30
CA ARG A 63 8.42 -3.55 -8.43
C ARG A 63 7.08 -3.86 -9.10
N ARG A 64 6.08 -4.25 -8.32
CA ARG A 64 4.72 -4.57 -8.84
C ARG A 64 4.03 -3.36 -9.48
N LEU A 65 4.26 -2.15 -8.95
CA LEU A 65 3.76 -0.89 -9.53
C LEU A 65 4.51 -0.52 -10.82
N GLY A 66 5.83 -0.71 -10.85
CA GLY A 66 6.68 -0.44 -12.02
C GLY A 66 6.39 -1.41 -13.16
N THR A 67 6.22 -2.70 -12.87
CA THR A 67 5.79 -3.71 -13.85
C THR A 67 4.36 -3.47 -14.34
N GLY A 68 3.54 -2.69 -13.62
CA GLY A 68 2.20 -2.29 -14.04
C GLY A 68 2.16 -0.96 -14.82
N LYS A 69 3.28 -0.24 -14.93
CA LYS A 69 3.36 1.07 -15.60
C LYS A 69 3.91 1.03 -17.02
N GLU A 70 4.32 -0.14 -17.51
CA GLU A 70 4.70 -0.29 -18.92
C GLU A 70 3.50 -0.61 -19.85
N ASP A 71 2.31 -0.91 -19.30
CA ASP A 71 1.12 -1.27 -20.10
C ASP A 71 -0.21 -0.61 -19.67
N ALA A 72 -0.20 0.34 -18.74
CA ALA A 72 -1.39 1.12 -18.41
C ALA A 72 -1.39 2.46 -19.17
N ALA A 73 -1.33 2.38 -20.50
CA ALA A 73 -2.01 3.37 -21.32
C ALA A 73 -3.48 3.42 -20.85
N PRO A 74 -4.10 4.61 -20.73
CA PRO A 74 -5.48 4.68 -20.29
C PRO A 74 -6.34 3.94 -21.31
N SER A 75 -6.85 2.76 -20.94
CA SER A 75 -8.02 2.19 -21.55
C SER A 75 -9.11 3.24 -21.43
N ARG A 76 -9.25 4.06 -22.48
CA ARG A 76 -10.44 4.84 -22.77
C ARG A 76 -11.58 3.89 -22.54
N LYS A 77 -12.35 4.11 -21.47
CA LYS A 77 -13.68 3.54 -21.35
C LYS A 77 -14.36 3.88 -22.67
N GLY A 78 -14.52 2.88 -23.52
CA GLY A 78 -15.47 2.94 -24.60
C GLY A 78 -16.83 3.06 -23.93
N GLU A 79 -17.24 4.30 -23.68
CA GLU A 79 -18.64 4.68 -23.63
C GLU A 79 -19.16 4.42 -25.05
N LYS A 80 -19.49 3.15 -25.29
CA LYS A 80 -20.31 2.77 -26.43
C LYS A 80 -21.67 3.37 -26.16
N ASN A 81 -21.85 4.52 -26.79
CA ASN A 81 -23.10 5.08 -27.24
C ASN A 81 -24.02 3.97 -27.80
N GLN A 82 -25.07 3.63 -27.06
CA GLN A 82 -26.45 3.32 -27.52
C GLN A 82 -27.31 2.86 -26.36
#